data_AF-A0A846XFK9-F1
#
_entry.id   AF-A0A846XFK9-F1
#
_cell.length_a   1.000
_cell.length_b   1.000
_cell.length_c   1.000
_cell.angle_alpha   90.00
_cell.angle_beta   90.00
_cell.angle_gamma   90.00
#
_symmetry.space_group_name_H-M   'P 1'
#
loop_
_entity.id
_entity.type
_entity.pdbx_description
1 polymer ?
#
loop_
_entity_poly.entity_id
_entity_poly.type
_entity_poly.pdbx_seq_one_letter_code
_entity_poly.pdbx_strand_id
1 'polypeptide(L)'
;MDTTVLIARLDESYTVFGTGEFVHRVREVVFQVTSADECNHRDGSICTGCAPSWQLDYEFDEPFPFERVRRVTVAELIGAGRVKVGDRVASPEFDVTAVITACGGLMLPDGRIFTNPSAAAHAARAASAE
;
A
#
# COMPACT_ATOMS: atom_id res chain seq x y z
N MET A 1 21.10 -2.62 22.95
CA MET A 1 19.84 -2.01 22.48
C MET A 1 18.95 -3.16 22.09
N ASP A 2 17.79 -3.30 22.75
CA ASP A 2 16.81 -4.30 22.32
C ASP A 2 16.32 -3.92 20.92
N THR A 3 16.65 -4.77 19.94
CA THR A 3 16.19 -4.59 18.57
C THR A 3 14.71 -4.94 18.54
N THR A 4 13.83 -3.93 18.61
CA THR A 4 12.40 -4.15 18.41
C THR A 4 12.17 -4.53 16.95
N VAL A 5 11.60 -5.72 16.75
CA VAL A 5 11.25 -6.25 15.43
C VAL A 5 9.74 -6.29 15.33
N LEU A 6 9.21 -5.79 14.22
CA LEU A 6 7.79 -5.85 13.89
C LEU A 6 7.56 -6.85 12.77
N ILE A 7 6.45 -7.58 12.89
CA ILE A 7 5.94 -8.44 11.85
C ILE A 7 4.75 -7.72 11.21
N ALA A 8 4.75 -7.70 9.89
CA ALA A 8 3.71 -7.10 9.09
C ALA A 8 3.28 -8.00 7.95
N ARG A 9 2.03 -7.82 7.51
CA ARG A 9 1.44 -8.54 6.39
C ARG A 9 1.19 -7.57 5.24
N LEU A 10 1.75 -7.89 4.07
CA LEU A 10 1.49 -7.21 2.80
C LEU A 10 0.50 -8.05 2.00
N ASP A 11 -0.66 -7.48 1.71
CA ASP A 11 -1.64 -8.12 0.83
C ASP A 11 -1.28 -7.84 -0.64
N GLU A 12 -0.88 -8.88 -1.35
CA GLU A 12 -0.53 -8.90 -2.77
C GLU A 12 -1.65 -9.58 -3.60
N SER A 13 -2.83 -9.78 -3.02
CA SER A 13 -3.97 -10.44 -3.68
C SER A 13 -4.52 -9.60 -4.82
N TYR A 14 -4.96 -10.25 -5.89
CA TYR A 14 -5.55 -9.60 -7.06
C TYR A 14 -6.61 -10.47 -7.73
N THR A 15 -7.45 -9.82 -8.54
CA THR A 15 -8.36 -10.49 -9.47
C THR A 15 -7.85 -10.33 -10.90
N VAL A 16 -7.90 -11.39 -11.71
CA VAL A 16 -7.54 -11.35 -13.13
C VAL A 16 -8.72 -10.83 -13.95
N PHE A 17 -8.50 -9.75 -14.69
CA PHE A 17 -9.49 -9.20 -15.61
C PHE A 17 -9.77 -10.17 -16.76
N GLY A 18 -11.04 -10.36 -17.09
CA GLY A 18 -11.50 -11.28 -18.13
C GLY A 18 -11.89 -12.66 -17.62
N THR A 19 -11.13 -13.24 -16.68
CA THR A 19 -11.47 -14.55 -16.08
C THR A 19 -12.24 -14.41 -14.76
N GLY A 20 -12.03 -13.32 -14.03
CA GLY A 20 -12.58 -13.13 -12.68
C GLY A 20 -11.92 -14.00 -11.61
N GLU A 21 -10.83 -14.71 -11.95
CA GLU A 21 -10.08 -15.52 -11.01
C GLU A 21 -9.49 -14.64 -9.91
N PHE A 22 -9.73 -15.01 -8.66
CA PHE A 22 -9.11 -14.36 -7.51
C PHE A 22 -7.90 -15.14 -7.04
N VAL A 23 -6.75 -14.47 -7.05
CA VAL A 23 -5.48 -14.99 -6.54
C VAL A 23 -5.25 -14.36 -5.17
N HIS A 24 -5.36 -15.18 -4.12
CA HIS A 24 -5.03 -14.76 -2.76
C HIS A 24 -3.54 -14.91 -2.50
N ARG A 25 -2.88 -13.82 -2.07
CA ARG A 25 -1.45 -13.82 -1.77
C ARG A 25 -1.16 -12.79 -0.69
N VAL A 26 -0.71 -13.26 0.48
CA VAL A 26 -0.25 -12.40 1.58
C VAL A 26 1.19 -12.77 1.90
N ARG A 27 2.04 -11.76 1.99
CA ARG A 27 3.46 -11.92 2.33
C ARG A 27 3.73 -11.33 3.70
N GLU A 28 4.36 -12.12 4.57
CA GLU A 28 4.89 -11.64 5.83
C GLU A 28 6.20 -10.89 5.59
N VAL A 29 6.35 -9.73 6.22
CA VAL A 29 7.51 -8.84 6.10
C VAL A 29 7.95 -8.43 7.50
N VAL A 30 9.25 -8.53 7.72
CA VAL A 30 9.89 -8.19 8.98
C VAL A 30 10.50 -6.80 8.88
N PHE A 31 10.23 -5.97 9.87
CA PHE A 31 10.77 -4.62 9.96
C PHE A 31 11.51 -4.41 11.27
N GLN A 32 12.72 -3.89 11.18
CA GLN A 32 13.47 -3.44 12.34
C GLN A 32 13.07 -2.01 12.71
N VAL A 33 12.62 -1.80 13.95
CA VAL A 33 12.37 -0.44 14.45
C VAL A 33 13.71 0.26 14.64
N THR A 34 13.84 1.45 14.06
CA THR A 34 15.07 2.24 14.11
C THR A 34 14.79 3.74 14.21
N SER A 35 15.83 4.52 14.51
CA SER A 35 15.76 5.98 14.48
C SER A 35 15.57 6.50 13.05
N ALA A 36 15.04 7.71 12.89
CA ALA A 36 14.85 8.28 11.55
C ALA A 36 16.18 8.43 10.78
N ASP A 37 17.28 8.72 11.49
CA ASP A 37 18.61 8.92 10.89
C ASP A 37 19.25 7.60 10.41
N GLU A 38 18.84 6.47 10.97
CA GLU A 38 19.35 5.13 10.65
C GLU A 38 18.38 4.33 9.78
N CYS A 39 17.24 4.91 9.41
CA CYS A 39 16.19 4.23 8.67
C CYS A 39 16.58 4.04 7.21
N ASN A 40 16.62 2.80 6.75
CA ASN A 40 16.52 2.47 5.34
C ASN A 40 15.06 2.65 4.90
N HIS A 41 14.72 3.87 4.47
CA HIS A 41 13.37 4.29 4.06
C HIS A 41 12.77 3.53 2.86
N ARG A 42 13.48 2.51 2.34
CA ARG A 42 13.02 1.66 1.23
C ARG A 42 12.52 0.31 1.71
N ASP A 43 13.27 -0.34 2.60
CA ASP A 43 12.95 -1.69 3.06
C ASP A 43 13.59 -2.04 4.41
N GLY A 44 13.04 -3.06 5.07
CA GLY A 44 13.64 -3.75 6.21
C GLY A 44 13.69 -2.97 7.53
N SER A 45 13.45 -1.66 7.54
CA SER A 45 13.49 -0.85 8.77
C SER A 45 12.44 0.26 8.82
N ILE A 46 11.81 0.46 9.97
CA ILE A 46 10.72 1.42 10.17
C ILE A 46 11.10 2.44 11.24
N CYS A 47 10.83 3.72 10.96
CA CYS A 47 10.96 4.81 11.91
C CYS A 47 9.64 5.57 12.07
N THR A 48 9.61 6.54 12.97
CA THR A 48 8.45 7.41 13.23
C THR A 48 7.93 8.14 11.99
N GLY A 49 8.82 8.48 11.05
CA GLY A 49 8.45 9.13 9.79
C GLY A 49 7.87 8.18 8.73
N CYS A 50 8.33 6.92 8.69
CA CYS A 50 7.81 5.92 7.76
C CYS A 50 6.48 5.33 8.21
N ALA A 51 6.28 5.21 9.53
CA ALA A 51 5.16 4.48 10.11
C ALA A 51 3.78 4.91 9.59
N PRO A 52 3.47 6.22 9.40
CA PRO A 52 2.18 6.61 8.83
C PRO A 52 1.95 6.07 7.41
N SER A 53 2.94 6.16 6.53
CA SER A 53 2.83 5.71 5.13
C SER A 53 2.79 4.19 5.04
N TRP A 54 3.60 3.50 5.84
CA TRP A 54 3.71 2.04 5.79
C TRP A 54 2.45 1.36 6.30
N GLN A 55 1.75 1.94 7.29
CA GLN A 55 0.47 1.43 7.77
C GLN A 55 -0.65 1.44 6.71
N LEU A 56 -0.54 2.28 5.67
CA LEU A 56 -1.49 2.29 4.56
C LEU A 56 -1.40 1.03 3.69
N ASP A 57 -0.22 0.40 3.67
CA ASP A 57 0.14 -0.72 2.80
C ASP A 57 0.22 -2.04 3.59
N TYR A 58 0.92 -2.01 4.73
CA TYR A 58 1.24 -3.14 5.59
C TYR A 58 0.36 -3.20 6.83
N GLU A 59 -0.08 -4.41 7.20
CA GLU A 59 -0.77 -4.67 8.46
C GLU A 59 0.21 -5.14 9.52
N PHE A 60 0.53 -4.27 10.47
CA PHE A 60 1.45 -4.56 11.57
C PHE A 60 0.73 -5.19 12.76
N ASP A 61 1.32 -6.25 13.29
CA ASP A 61 0.84 -6.90 14.51
C ASP A 61 1.05 -6.02 15.75
N GLU A 62 0.39 -6.39 16.85
CA GLU A 62 0.55 -5.74 18.15
C GLU A 62 1.64 -6.45 18.99
N PRO A 63 2.42 -5.73 19.81
CA PRO A 63 2.36 -4.27 20.03
C PRO A 63 3.03 -3.47 18.92
N PHE A 64 2.36 -2.43 18.42
CA PHE A 64 2.93 -1.49 17.46
C PHE A 64 3.37 -0.19 18.15
N PRO A 65 4.65 0.22 18.05
CA PRO A 65 5.21 1.29 18.89
C PRO A 65 4.92 2.72 18.39
N PHE A 66 4.20 2.87 17.28
CA PHE A 66 3.88 4.17 16.68
C PHE A 66 2.38 4.45 16.69
N GLU A 67 2.00 5.70 16.52
CA GLU A 67 0.60 6.09 16.40
C GLU A 67 -0.09 5.38 15.23
N ARG A 68 -1.27 4.82 15.51
CA ARG A 68 -2.06 4.10 14.51
C ARG A 68 -2.71 5.07 13.54
N VAL A 69 -2.62 4.77 12.24
CA VAL A 69 -3.25 5.56 11.17
C VAL A 69 -4.41 4.80 10.56
N ARG A 70 -5.51 5.50 10.27
CA ARG A 70 -6.65 4.93 9.55
C ARG A 70 -6.29 4.73 8.08
N ARG A 71 -6.51 3.52 7.57
CA ARG A 71 -6.43 3.20 6.14
C ARG A 71 -7.58 3.83 5.37
N VAL A 72 -7.26 4.30 4.16
CA VAL A 72 -8.25 4.69 3.15
C VAL A 72 -8.40 3.58 2.12
N THR A 73 -9.54 3.56 1.44
CA THR A 73 -9.80 2.72 0.27
C THR A 73 -9.77 3.56 -1.00
N VAL A 74 -9.52 2.96 -2.16
CA VAL A 74 -9.64 3.67 -3.45
C VAL A 74 -11.07 4.20 -3.65
N ALA A 75 -12.09 3.46 -3.21
CA ALA A 75 -13.48 3.90 -3.27
C ALA A 75 -13.73 5.19 -2.46
N GLU A 76 -13.16 5.31 -1.25
CA GLU A 76 -13.23 6.54 -0.46
C GLU A 76 -12.50 7.70 -1.15
N LEU A 77 -11.34 7.44 -1.76
CA LEU A 77 -10.61 8.47 -2.52
C LEU A 77 -11.41 8.98 -3.72
N ILE A 78 -12.09 8.07 -4.44
CA ILE A 78 -13.01 8.44 -5.54
C ILE A 78 -14.18 9.26 -5.00
N GLY A 79 -14.83 8.79 -3.93
CA GLY A 79 -15.96 9.47 -3.31
C GLY A 79 -15.61 10.87 -2.79
N ALA A 80 -14.38 11.08 -2.34
CA ALA A 80 -13.84 12.37 -1.93
C ALA A 80 -13.37 13.25 -3.11
N GLY A 81 -13.43 12.76 -4.35
CA GLY A 81 -12.96 13.49 -5.54
C GLY A 81 -11.44 13.68 -5.61
N ARG A 82 -10.68 12.94 -4.77
CA ARG A 82 -9.21 13.00 -4.73
C ARG A 82 -8.55 12.26 -5.89
N VAL A 83 -9.28 11.32 -6.48
CA VAL A 83 -8.92 10.58 -7.68
C VAL A 83 -10.18 10.27 -8.48
N LYS A 84 -10.05 9.93 -9.75
CA LYS A 84 -11.15 9.60 -10.66
C LYS A 84 -10.93 8.25 -11.33
N VAL A 85 -12.03 7.61 -11.69
CA VAL A 85 -11.99 6.40 -12.53
C VAL A 85 -11.32 6.74 -13.86
N GLY A 86 -10.37 5.92 -14.27
CA GLY A 86 -9.56 6.15 -15.48
C GLY A 86 -8.25 6.90 -15.23
N ASP A 87 -8.04 7.48 -14.04
CA ASP A 87 -6.76 8.11 -13.71
C ASP A 87 -5.63 7.10 -13.71
N ARG A 88 -4.44 7.57 -14.09
CA ARG A 88 -3.21 6.79 -14.16
C ARG A 88 -2.38 7.00 -12.91
N VAL A 89 -2.10 5.92 -12.21
CA VAL A 89 -1.25 5.88 -11.02
C VAL A 89 0.08 5.26 -11.42
N ALA A 90 1.11 6.09 -11.56
CA ALA A 90 2.46 5.62 -11.82
C ALA A 90 3.14 5.19 -10.51
N SER A 91 3.75 4.01 -10.49
CA SER A 91 4.69 3.64 -9.44
C SER A 91 6.12 3.87 -9.92
N PRO A 92 6.87 4.85 -9.37
CA PRO A 92 8.25 5.10 -9.78
C PRO A 92 9.19 3.93 -9.44
N GLU A 93 8.78 3.04 -8.53
CA GLU A 93 9.57 1.88 -8.10
C GLU A 93 9.50 0.70 -9.09
N PHE A 94 8.40 0.56 -9.83
CA PHE A 94 8.12 -0.64 -10.64
C PHE A 94 7.97 -0.36 -12.14
N ASP A 95 8.21 0.89 -12.57
CA ASP A 95 8.01 1.36 -13.97
C ASP A 95 6.69 0.86 -14.58
N VAL A 96 5.65 0.84 -13.73
CA VAL A 96 4.32 0.35 -14.10
C VAL A 96 3.31 1.44 -13.80
N THR A 97 2.40 1.65 -14.73
CA THR A 97 1.26 2.54 -14.57
C THR A 97 0.00 1.72 -14.43
N ALA A 98 -0.68 1.88 -13.30
CA ALA A 98 -1.99 1.30 -13.06
C ALA A 98 -3.10 2.30 -13.44
N VAL A 99 -4.30 1.78 -13.68
CA VAL A 99 -5.50 2.60 -13.92
C VAL A 99 -6.49 2.41 -12.79
N ILE A 100 -7.07 3.50 -12.28
CA ILE A 100 -8.14 3.44 -11.28
C ILE A 100 -9.41 2.88 -11.93
N THR A 101 -9.92 1.80 -11.36
CA THR A 101 -11.11 1.10 -11.85
C THR A 101 -12.38 1.58 -11.15
N ALA A 102 -13.53 1.38 -11.80
CA ALA A 102 -14.84 1.67 -11.23
C ALA A 102 -15.18 0.79 -10.01
N CYS A 103 -14.52 -0.36 -9.85
CA CYS A 103 -14.70 -1.22 -8.67
C CYS A 103 -13.83 -0.79 -7.46
N GLY A 104 -13.15 0.36 -7.53
CA GLY A 104 -12.32 0.85 -6.43
C GLY A 104 -11.03 0.05 -6.28
N GLY A 105 -10.40 -0.30 -7.41
CA GLY A 105 -9.09 -0.94 -7.44
C GLY A 105 -8.13 -0.28 -8.41
N LEU A 106 -6.92 -0.82 -8.49
CA LEU A 106 -5.90 -0.48 -9.47
C LEU A 106 -5.71 -1.63 -10.44
N MET A 107 -5.88 -1.38 -11.74
CA MET A 107 -5.64 -2.35 -12.80
C MET A 107 -4.28 -2.12 -13.45
N LEU A 108 -3.44 -3.15 -13.45
CA LEU A 108 -2.17 -3.15 -14.19
C LEU A 108 -2.38 -3.47 -15.68
N PRO A 109 -1.42 -3.14 -16.55
CA PRO A 109 -1.51 -3.42 -17.99
C PRO A 109 -1.63 -4.91 -18.35
N ASP A 110 -1.18 -5.79 -17.46
CA ASP A 110 -1.29 -7.24 -17.62
C ASP A 110 -2.67 -7.81 -17.22
N GLY A 111 -3.60 -6.94 -16.82
CA GLY A 111 -4.98 -7.30 -16.48
C GLY A 111 -5.19 -7.66 -15.01
N ARG A 112 -4.17 -7.60 -14.14
CA ARG A 112 -4.37 -7.80 -12.69
C ARG A 112 -5.03 -6.58 -12.06
N ILE A 113 -6.08 -6.80 -11.28
CA ILE A 113 -6.81 -5.77 -10.53
C ILE A 113 -6.58 -5.98 -9.04
N PHE A 114 -5.99 -4.98 -8.38
CA PHE A 114 -5.73 -4.97 -6.94
C PHE A 114 -6.77 -4.12 -6.24
N THR A 115 -7.50 -4.70 -5.29
CA THR A 115 -8.55 -4.05 -4.48
C THR A 115 -8.20 -4.06 -2.98
N ASN A 116 -6.90 -4.17 -2.69
CA ASN A 116 -6.34 -4.36 -1.35
C ASN A 116 -5.76 -3.03 -0.78
N PRO A 117 -5.28 -3.00 0.47
CA PRO A 117 -4.69 -1.81 1.09
C PRO A 117 -3.53 -1.21 0.27
N SER A 118 -2.68 -2.06 -0.33
CA SER A 118 -1.57 -1.59 -1.17
C SER A 118 -2.05 -0.74 -2.35
N ALA A 119 -3.11 -1.19 -3.04
CA ALA A 119 -3.72 -0.42 -4.12
C ALA A 119 -4.21 0.96 -3.65
N ALA A 120 -4.83 1.02 -2.46
CA ALA A 120 -5.29 2.28 -1.88
C ALA A 120 -4.12 3.19 -1.46
N ALA A 121 -3.03 2.63 -0.92
CA ALA A 121 -1.83 3.38 -0.57
C ALA A 121 -1.19 4.04 -1.80
N HIS A 122 -1.07 3.30 -2.90
CA HIS A 122 -0.57 3.84 -4.17
C HIS A 122 -1.48 4.94 -4.73
N ALA A 123 -2.80 4.75 -4.71
CA ALA A 123 -3.74 5.78 -5.15
C ALA A 123 -3.69 7.04 -4.27
N ALA A 124 -3.58 6.90 -2.95
CA ALA A 124 -3.48 8.02 -2.02
C ALA A 124 -2.21 8.86 -2.22
N ARG A 125 -1.08 8.20 -2.53
CA ARG A 125 0.19 8.87 -2.85
C ARG A 125 0.08 9.68 -4.15
N ALA A 126 -0.54 9.12 -5.18
CA ALA A 126 -0.80 9.85 -6.43
C ALA A 126 -1.68 11.08 -6.20
N ALA A 127 -2.74 10.94 -5.41
CA ALA A 127 -3.66 12.03 -5.05
C ALA A 127 -3.05 13.13 -4.16
N SER A 128 -1.82 12.95 -3.68
CA SER A 128 -1.11 13.93 -2.83
C SER A 128 0.03 14.62 -3.57
N ALA A 129 0.28 14.24 -4.83
CA ALA A 129 1.31 14.82 -5.69
C ALA A 129 0.77 15.96 -6.59
N GLU A 130 -0.53 16.28 -6.48
CA GLU A 130 -1.20 17.40 -7.16
C GLU A 130 -1.25 18.67 -6.31
#